data_AF-A0A2A5NZ95-F1
#
_entry.id   AF-A0A2A5NZ95-F1
#
_cell.length_a   1.000
_cell.length_b   1.000
_cell.length_c   1.000
_cell.angle_alpha   90.00
_cell.angle_beta   90.00
_cell.angle_gamma   90.00
#
_symmetry.space_group_name_H-M   'P 1'
#
loop_
_entity.id
_entity.type
_entity.pdbx_description
1 polymer ?
#
loop_
_entity_poly.entity_id
_entity_poly.type
_entity_poly.pdbx_seq_one_letter_code
_entity_poly.pdbx_strand_id
1 'polypeptide(L)'
;MRAPWPVSWHRSVLLLLESEAISIDPTSHEGGGDLVLISHAHSDHVAGFRLRAAKLCSPHTARLYTVYYGGSISGVVHMGPRFRDDEVEVELRDSGHMLGSSQFRIHHREHGSLVYTGDVNLEGSVISGPGEVLECDELIIDATFGDPRLRFPPREELYEEIVRWVRSVTSSGGTAILYAHPVGKAQELIKLLNEYMGVDPIIDDRVYLATRVYEEAGYRLSYVPLRAGEAVKALREGGHVLITPLRVRPKPMGAAKPSTAIVTGWATVFSYSSFDRSFPLTSHSGPNLLAEYVEESGARTIYTMGYHAEEMSRWLRRRGLNARPLAEVVGRRRRP
;
A
#
# COMPACT_ATOMS: atom_id res chain seq x y z
N MET A 1 33.55 -8.66 10.24
CA MET A 1 32.11 -8.84 9.90
C MET A 1 31.30 -8.00 10.87
N ARG A 2 30.31 -7.25 10.40
CA ARG A 2 29.39 -6.48 11.28
C ARG A 2 28.49 -7.43 12.07
N ALA A 3 28.02 -6.99 13.24
CA ALA A 3 27.08 -7.77 14.04
C ALA A 3 25.71 -7.82 13.33
N PRO A 4 24.98 -8.95 13.37
CA PRO A 4 23.64 -9.02 12.77
C PRO A 4 22.68 -8.05 13.48
N TRP A 5 21.70 -7.54 12.76
CA TRP A 5 20.65 -6.70 13.31
C TRP A 5 19.77 -7.50 14.29
N PRO A 6 19.43 -6.95 15.47
CA PRO A 6 18.54 -7.57 16.45
C PRO A 6 17.08 -7.42 16.04
N VAL A 7 16.70 -8.02 14.91
CA VAL A 7 15.34 -7.95 14.35
C VAL A 7 14.43 -8.97 15.02
N SER A 8 13.28 -8.51 15.51
CA SER A 8 12.22 -9.35 16.06
C SER A 8 10.83 -8.86 15.64
N TRP A 9 9.82 -9.71 15.82
CA TRP A 9 8.42 -9.33 15.61
C TRP A 9 7.68 -9.29 16.95
N HIS A 10 7.10 -8.13 17.28
CA HIS A 10 6.22 -7.98 18.44
C HIS A 10 5.14 -6.93 18.17
N ARG A 11 4.09 -7.32 17.44
CA ARG A 11 3.05 -6.39 16.93
C ARG A 11 3.58 -5.26 16.04
N SER A 12 4.89 -5.23 15.80
CA SER A 12 5.65 -4.35 14.92
C SER A 12 6.93 -5.11 14.52
N VAL A 13 7.64 -4.59 13.52
CA VAL A 13 9.05 -4.94 13.36
C VAL A 13 9.81 -4.18 14.45
N LEU A 14 10.47 -4.91 15.34
CA LEU A 14 11.16 -4.34 16.48
C LEU A 14 12.67 -4.57 16.35
N LEU A 15 13.43 -3.48 16.34
CA LEU A 15 14.89 -3.46 16.40
C LEU A 15 15.28 -3.10 17.84
N LEU A 16 15.84 -4.05 18.57
CA LEU A 16 16.25 -3.87 19.97
C LEU A 16 17.76 -3.60 20.03
N LEU A 17 18.14 -2.33 19.91
CA LEU A 17 19.53 -1.89 20.04
C LEU A 17 19.91 -1.77 21.53
N GLU A 18 21.20 -1.64 21.83
CA GLU A 18 21.66 -1.52 23.23
C GLU A 18 21.19 -0.22 23.89
N SER A 19 21.07 0.85 23.11
CA SER A 19 20.74 2.21 23.55
C SER A 19 19.26 2.59 23.39
N GLU A 20 18.57 1.98 22.41
CA GLU A 20 17.21 2.34 22.04
C GLU A 20 16.44 1.18 21.36
N ALA A 21 15.11 1.27 21.38
CA ALA A 21 14.22 0.39 20.63
C ALA A 21 13.53 1.14 19.48
N ILE A 22 13.73 0.68 18.24
CA ILE A 22 13.05 1.21 17.06
C ILE A 22 11.91 0.26 16.68
N SER A 23 10.69 0.79 16.63
CA SER A 23 9.50 0.06 16.20
C SER A 23 9.04 0.54 14.83
N ILE A 24 8.91 -0.36 13.87
CA ILE A 24 8.47 -0.05 12.50
C ILE A 24 7.09 -0.64 12.26
N ASP A 25 6.17 0.20 11.80
CA ASP A 25 4.77 -0.11 11.49
C ASP A 25 4.07 -0.96 12.57
N PRO A 26 3.94 -0.43 13.79
CA PRO A 26 3.16 -1.10 14.81
C PRO A 26 1.70 -1.23 14.41
N THR A 27 1.18 -2.43 14.63
CA THR A 27 -0.19 -2.87 14.36
C THR A 27 -1.12 -2.69 15.57
N SER A 28 -0.56 -2.39 16.75
CA SER A 28 -1.31 -2.15 17.98
C SER A 28 -0.58 -1.17 18.92
N HIS A 29 -1.21 -0.84 20.05
CA HIS A 29 -0.61 0.01 21.08
C HIS A 29 0.49 -0.69 21.89
N GLU A 30 0.66 -2.00 21.73
CA GLU A 30 1.68 -2.81 22.41
C GLU A 30 3.01 -2.84 21.64
N GLY A 31 3.01 -2.52 20.34
CA GLY A 31 4.21 -2.51 19.50
C GLY A 31 5.04 -1.22 19.63
N GLY A 32 5.18 -0.65 20.83
CA GLY A 32 5.92 0.61 21.04
C GLY A 32 7.44 0.48 20.97
N GLY A 33 8.13 1.62 21.05
CA GLY A 33 9.58 1.77 21.12
C GLY A 33 9.93 3.22 21.47
N ASP A 34 11.21 3.58 21.51
CA ASP A 34 11.68 4.95 21.71
C ASP A 34 11.42 5.80 20.45
N LEU A 35 11.66 5.21 19.28
CA LEU A 35 11.35 5.76 17.96
C LEU A 35 10.38 4.84 17.21
N VAL A 36 9.34 5.42 16.63
CA VAL A 36 8.33 4.73 15.83
C VAL A 36 8.40 5.17 14.37
N LEU A 37 8.74 4.26 13.47
CA LEU A 37 8.76 4.50 12.04
C LEU A 37 7.42 4.08 11.43
N ILE A 38 6.78 4.96 10.66
CA ILE A 38 5.49 4.67 10.01
C ILE A 38 5.64 4.85 8.50
N SER A 39 5.61 3.74 7.77
CA SER A 39 5.94 3.71 6.34
C SER A 39 4.86 4.42 5.50
N HIS A 40 3.58 4.15 5.78
CA HIS A 40 2.47 4.68 4.99
C HIS A 40 1.12 4.67 5.72
N ALA A 41 0.08 5.20 5.07
CA ALA A 41 -1.21 5.52 5.69
C ALA A 41 -2.33 4.48 5.48
N HIS A 42 -1.99 3.19 5.34
CA HIS A 42 -3.00 2.11 5.41
C HIS A 42 -3.31 1.69 6.84
N SER A 43 -4.50 1.12 7.03
CA SER A 43 -5.09 0.90 8.36
C SER A 43 -4.26 -0.02 9.25
N ASP A 44 -3.49 -0.91 8.64
CA ASP A 44 -2.61 -1.90 9.25
C ASP A 44 -1.21 -1.36 9.60
N HIS A 45 -0.87 -0.14 9.19
CA HIS A 45 0.43 0.51 9.49
C HIS A 45 0.30 1.73 10.41
N VAL A 46 -0.89 2.31 10.53
CA VAL A 46 -1.11 3.61 11.20
C VAL A 46 -1.30 3.55 12.71
N ALA A 47 -1.21 2.37 13.36
CA ALA A 47 -1.46 2.31 14.81
C ALA A 47 -0.42 3.11 15.61
N GLY A 48 0.80 3.24 15.06
CA GLY A 48 1.91 3.99 15.65
C GLY A 48 1.62 5.46 15.90
N PHE A 49 0.74 6.08 15.12
CA PHE A 49 0.36 7.49 15.29
C PHE A 49 -0.33 7.77 16.64
N ARG A 50 -0.88 6.75 17.29
CA ARG A 50 -1.54 6.88 18.60
C ARG A 50 -0.60 6.68 19.79
N LEU A 51 0.59 6.14 19.58
CA LEU A 51 1.60 5.91 20.63
C LEU A 51 2.13 7.25 21.17
N ARG A 52 2.84 7.28 22.30
CA ARG A 52 3.44 8.52 22.84
C ARG A 52 4.86 8.82 22.34
N ALA A 53 5.59 7.79 21.93
CA ALA A 53 6.99 7.82 21.46
C ALA A 53 7.26 8.85 20.34
N ALA A 54 8.52 9.14 20.00
CA ALA A 54 8.78 9.95 18.80
C ALA A 54 8.37 9.17 17.54
N LYS A 55 7.95 9.87 16.47
CA LYS A 55 7.61 9.26 15.18
C LYS A 55 8.49 9.80 14.08
N LEU A 56 8.75 8.96 13.09
CA LEU A 56 9.27 9.36 11.79
C LEU A 56 8.37 8.83 10.67
N CYS A 57 7.92 9.72 9.79
CA CYS A 57 7.15 9.38 8.59
C CYS A 57 7.24 10.52 7.57
N SER A 58 6.77 10.28 6.34
CA SER A 58 6.66 11.35 5.36
C SER A 58 5.55 12.36 5.74
N PRO A 59 5.67 13.64 5.32
CA PRO A 59 4.62 14.64 5.54
C PRO A 59 3.26 14.18 4.99
N HIS A 60 3.24 13.53 3.83
CA HIS A 60 2.00 13.06 3.21
C HIS A 60 1.38 11.87 3.95
N THR A 61 2.18 10.97 4.53
CA THR A 61 1.68 9.88 5.37
C THR A 61 0.98 10.44 6.62
N ALA A 62 1.59 11.42 7.30
CA ALA A 62 0.96 12.11 8.43
C ALA A 62 -0.31 12.86 8.02
N ARG A 63 -0.30 13.53 6.86
CA ARG A 63 -1.46 14.26 6.34
C ARG A 63 -2.62 13.34 5.97
N LEU A 64 -2.34 12.23 5.29
CA LEU A 64 -3.34 11.20 5.01
C LEU A 64 -3.93 10.63 6.30
N TYR A 65 -3.08 10.36 7.30
CA TYR A 65 -3.57 9.88 8.59
C TYR A 65 -4.59 10.83 9.23
N THR A 66 -4.21 12.10 9.36
CA THR A 66 -5.02 13.12 10.03
C THR A 66 -6.32 13.42 9.28
N VAL A 67 -6.30 13.51 7.95
CA VAL A 67 -7.49 13.82 7.14
C VAL A 67 -8.42 12.62 6.97
N TYR A 68 -7.88 11.44 6.66
CA TYR A 68 -8.70 10.28 6.32
C TYR A 68 -9.23 9.52 7.54
N TYR A 69 -8.43 9.41 8.61
CA TYR A 69 -8.85 8.75 9.85
C TYR A 69 -9.38 9.75 10.91
N GLY A 70 -9.25 11.06 10.68
CA GLY A 70 -9.70 12.09 11.63
C GLY A 70 -8.95 12.06 12.96
N GLY A 71 -7.76 11.47 13.00
CA GLY A 71 -6.96 11.30 14.21
C GLY A 71 -6.00 12.46 14.44
N SER A 72 -5.80 12.85 15.70
CA SER A 72 -4.63 13.62 16.10
C SER A 72 -3.41 12.69 16.22
N ILE A 73 -2.24 13.17 15.83
CA ILE A 73 -1.00 12.44 16.09
C ILE A 73 -0.56 12.73 17.52
N SER A 74 -0.32 11.68 18.29
CA SER A 74 0.25 11.78 19.64
C SER A 74 1.76 11.96 19.56
N GLY A 75 2.40 12.60 20.55
CA GLY A 75 3.86 12.70 20.64
C GLY A 75 4.54 13.59 19.57
N VAL A 76 5.87 13.55 19.55
CA VAL A 76 6.69 14.31 18.57
C VAL A 76 6.66 13.58 17.22
N VAL A 77 6.54 14.34 16.13
CA VAL A 77 6.59 13.81 14.76
C VAL A 77 7.72 14.50 14.01
N HIS A 78 8.74 13.72 13.67
CA HIS A 78 9.76 14.11 12.71
C HIS A 78 9.21 13.85 11.31
N MET A 79 9.05 14.93 10.54
CA MET A 79 8.65 14.88 9.14
C MET A 79 9.83 15.36 8.31
N GLY A 80 10.40 14.47 7.51
CA GLY A 80 11.56 14.79 6.70
C GLY A 80 12.13 13.55 6.02
N PRO A 81 12.99 13.73 5.01
CA PRO A 81 13.58 12.60 4.29
C PRO A 81 14.61 11.86 5.13
N ARG A 82 15.02 12.40 6.28
CA ARG A 82 16.06 11.86 7.15
C ARG A 82 15.79 12.15 8.61
N PHE A 83 16.23 11.23 9.46
CA PHE A 83 16.36 11.37 10.90
C PHE A 83 17.76 10.84 11.28
N ARG A 84 18.41 11.47 12.25
CA ARG A 84 19.70 11.01 12.75
C ARG A 84 19.86 11.41 14.21
N ASP A 85 20.36 10.49 15.00
CA ASP A 85 20.94 10.73 16.32
C ASP A 85 22.39 10.22 16.35
N ASP A 86 22.93 9.97 17.54
CA ASP A 86 24.33 9.58 17.70
C ASP A 86 24.62 8.17 17.14
N GLU A 87 23.65 7.26 17.15
CA GLU A 87 23.85 5.85 16.82
C GLU A 87 23.18 5.43 15.51
N VAL A 88 22.01 6.01 15.22
CA VAL A 88 21.16 5.62 14.09
C VAL A 88 20.94 6.78 13.12
N GLU A 89 21.00 6.46 11.84
CA GLU A 89 20.49 7.30 10.77
C GLU A 89 19.39 6.56 10.00
N VAL A 90 18.24 7.20 9.85
CA VAL A 90 17.11 6.69 9.06
C VAL A 90 16.86 7.62 7.89
N GLU A 91 16.85 7.07 6.67
CA GLU A 91 16.47 7.78 5.46
C GLU A 91 15.17 7.20 4.88
N LEU A 92 14.29 8.09 4.41
CA LEU A 92 13.04 7.73 3.75
C LEU A 92 13.25 7.75 2.24
N ARG A 93 12.92 6.64 1.57
CA ARG A 93 12.93 6.52 0.10
C ARG A 93 11.54 6.12 -0.37
N ASP A 94 11.11 6.62 -1.52
CA ASP A 94 9.78 6.28 -2.05
C ASP A 94 9.67 4.76 -2.27
N SER A 95 8.57 4.16 -1.80
CA SER A 95 8.28 2.74 -2.05
C SER A 95 7.40 2.52 -3.28
N GLY A 96 6.89 3.58 -3.90
CA GLY A 96 6.01 3.54 -5.08
C GLY A 96 4.57 3.07 -4.79
N HIS A 97 4.27 2.70 -3.54
CA HIS A 97 3.01 2.05 -3.17
C HIS A 97 1.81 3.02 -3.15
N MET A 98 1.98 4.20 -2.56
CA MET A 98 0.96 5.26 -2.54
C MET A 98 1.59 6.60 -2.18
N LEU A 99 0.80 7.68 -2.19
CA LEU A 99 1.29 8.99 -1.79
C LEU A 99 1.89 8.95 -0.37
N GLY A 100 3.17 9.30 -0.28
CA GLY A 100 3.91 9.36 0.98
C GLY A 100 4.47 8.03 1.48
N SER A 101 4.20 6.90 0.81
CA SER A 101 4.72 5.60 1.24
C SER A 101 6.24 5.57 1.15
N SER A 102 6.88 5.11 2.23
CA SER A 102 8.33 5.16 2.37
C SER A 102 8.91 3.80 2.73
N GLN A 103 10.01 3.45 2.07
CA GLN A 103 11.01 2.52 2.55
C GLN A 103 11.90 3.25 3.57
N PHE A 104 12.33 2.55 4.61
CA PHE A 104 13.30 3.06 5.57
C PHE A 104 14.66 2.40 5.35
N ARG A 105 15.67 3.20 5.00
CA ARG A 105 17.08 2.77 5.03
C ARG A 105 17.68 3.23 6.36
N ILE A 106 18.02 2.26 7.19
CA ILE A 106 18.52 2.45 8.56
C ILE A 106 20.00 2.09 8.58
N HIS A 107 20.84 3.02 9.01
CA HIS A 107 22.25 2.80 9.23
C HIS A 107 22.56 2.84 10.73
N HIS A 108 23.23 1.80 11.23
CA HIS A 108 23.77 1.74 12.58
C HIS A 108 25.28 1.46 12.54
N ARG A 109 26.03 2.07 13.46
CA ARG A 109 27.51 1.99 13.48
C ARG A 109 28.01 0.53 13.54
N GLU A 110 27.39 -0.28 14.39
CA GLU A 110 27.83 -1.67 14.64
C GLU A 110 27.20 -2.70 13.70
N HIS A 111 25.93 -2.49 13.32
CA HIS A 111 25.13 -3.47 12.58
C HIS A 111 25.18 -3.25 11.06
N GLY A 112 25.52 -2.04 10.60
CA GLY A 112 25.56 -1.73 9.17
C GLY A 112 24.25 -1.14 8.68
N SER A 113 23.82 -1.56 7.49
CA SER A 113 22.63 -1.04 6.82
C SER A 113 21.49 -2.06 6.83
N LEU A 114 20.30 -1.63 7.22
CA LEU A 114 19.08 -2.40 7.14
C LEU A 114 18.04 -1.63 6.33
N VAL A 115 17.35 -2.30 5.43
CA VAL A 115 16.21 -1.71 4.71
C VAL A 115 14.92 -2.39 5.15
N TYR A 116 13.92 -1.58 5.49
CA TYR A 116 12.53 -2.01 5.60
C TYR A 116 11.73 -1.41 4.44
N THR A 117 11.12 -2.23 3.60
CA THR A 117 10.45 -1.72 2.39
C THR A 117 9.08 -1.08 2.66
N GLY A 118 8.44 -1.41 3.79
CA GLY A 118 6.99 -1.26 3.90
C GLY A 118 6.31 -2.02 2.76
N ASP A 119 5.12 -1.57 2.37
CA ASP A 119 4.51 -2.02 1.11
C ASP A 119 5.23 -1.33 -0.07
N VAL A 120 5.60 -2.10 -1.10
CA VAL A 120 6.44 -1.62 -2.20
C VAL A 120 5.88 -1.97 -3.58
N ASN A 121 5.85 -0.98 -4.49
CA ASN A 121 5.50 -1.14 -5.90
C ASN A 121 6.68 -0.76 -6.80
N LEU A 122 7.38 -1.76 -7.32
CA LEU A 122 8.55 -1.60 -8.19
C LEU A 122 8.18 -1.41 -9.67
N GLU A 123 6.90 -1.62 -10.03
CA GLU A 123 6.41 -1.42 -11.40
C GLU A 123 6.02 0.06 -11.65
N GLY A 124 5.58 0.76 -10.61
CA GLY A 124 4.98 2.10 -10.71
C GLY A 124 3.48 2.05 -11.08
N SER A 125 2.88 3.21 -11.32
CA SER A 125 1.46 3.40 -11.68
C SER A 125 1.24 4.78 -12.31
N VAL A 126 0.01 5.07 -12.77
CA VAL A 126 -0.37 6.43 -13.22
C VAL A 126 -0.33 7.50 -12.13
N ILE A 127 -0.23 7.12 -10.85
CA ILE A 127 -0.16 8.06 -9.71
C ILE A 127 1.16 7.99 -8.93
N SER A 128 2.09 7.11 -9.29
CA SER A 128 3.34 6.96 -8.56
C SER A 128 4.41 6.36 -9.45
N GLY A 129 5.63 6.89 -9.36
CA GLY A 129 6.79 6.22 -9.95
C GLY A 129 7.05 4.86 -9.29
N PRO A 130 7.91 4.03 -9.90
CA PRO A 130 8.37 2.80 -9.28
C PRO A 130 9.17 3.11 -8.01
N GLY A 131 9.01 2.28 -6.99
CA GLY A 131 9.88 2.26 -5.83
C GLY A 131 11.32 1.91 -6.23
N GLU A 132 12.27 2.42 -5.47
CA GLU A 132 13.69 2.18 -5.73
C GLU A 132 14.20 0.91 -5.05
N VAL A 133 15.08 0.17 -5.71
CA VAL A 133 15.83 -0.91 -5.07
C VAL A 133 16.98 -0.30 -4.25
N LEU A 134 17.04 -0.63 -2.96
CA LEU A 134 18.04 -0.09 -2.05
C LEU A 134 19.08 -1.15 -1.66
N GLU A 135 20.36 -0.84 -1.86
CA GLU A 135 21.46 -1.65 -1.35
C GLU A 135 21.48 -1.66 0.19
N CYS A 136 21.67 -2.84 0.79
CA CYS A 136 21.75 -3.00 2.24
C CYS A 136 22.45 -4.29 2.68
N ASP A 137 22.80 -4.38 3.97
CA ASP A 137 23.36 -5.60 4.56
C ASP A 137 22.27 -6.60 4.97
N GLU A 138 21.14 -6.10 5.50
CA GLU A 138 19.96 -6.88 5.85
C GLU A 138 18.68 -6.23 5.28
N LEU A 139 17.76 -7.05 4.79
CA LEU A 139 16.54 -6.60 4.11
C LEU A 139 15.30 -7.18 4.79
N ILE A 140 14.33 -6.33 5.14
CA ILE A 140 12.98 -6.70 5.54
C ILE A 140 12.03 -6.27 4.41
N ILE A 141 11.52 -7.24 3.65
CA ILE A 141 10.80 -7.01 2.39
C ILE A 141 9.34 -7.47 2.44
N ASP A 142 8.46 -6.68 1.81
CA ASP A 142 7.08 -7.06 1.50
C ASP A 142 7.04 -8.37 0.70
N ALA A 143 6.17 -9.27 1.14
CA ALA A 143 5.86 -10.54 0.51
C ALA A 143 4.34 -10.76 0.50
N THR A 144 3.54 -9.69 0.47
CA THR A 144 2.07 -9.74 0.31
C THR A 144 1.68 -10.58 -0.90
N PHE A 145 2.41 -10.46 -2.01
CA PHE A 145 2.27 -11.31 -3.19
C PHE A 145 3.56 -12.08 -3.55
N GLY A 146 4.35 -12.44 -2.54
CA GLY A 146 5.63 -13.14 -2.70
C GLY A 146 5.55 -14.63 -3.10
N ASP A 147 4.36 -15.18 -3.37
CA ASP A 147 4.25 -16.56 -3.86
C ASP A 147 4.66 -16.63 -5.34
N PRO A 148 5.71 -17.38 -5.71
CA PRO A 148 6.23 -17.45 -7.09
C PRO A 148 5.26 -18.05 -8.10
N ARG A 149 4.10 -18.55 -7.68
CA ARG A 149 3.02 -19.03 -8.56
C ARG A 149 2.07 -17.92 -9.01
N LEU A 150 2.04 -16.79 -8.29
CA LEU A 150 1.16 -15.68 -8.65
C LEU A 150 1.60 -15.03 -9.95
N ARG A 151 0.62 -14.62 -10.75
CA ARG A 151 0.82 -13.89 -12.00
C ARG A 151 -0.08 -12.67 -11.97
N PHE A 152 0.51 -11.51 -12.25
CA PHE A 152 -0.22 -10.29 -12.51
C PHE A 152 -0.15 -10.02 -14.00
N PRO A 153 -1.26 -9.60 -14.63
CA PRO A 153 -1.21 -9.10 -16.00
C PRO A 153 -0.31 -7.84 -16.04
N PRO A 154 0.34 -7.54 -17.17
CA PRO A 154 1.01 -6.26 -17.36
C PRO A 154 0.05 -5.11 -17.04
N ARG A 155 0.55 -4.09 -16.32
CA ARG A 155 -0.32 -3.01 -15.82
C ARG A 155 -1.10 -2.28 -16.91
N GLU A 156 -0.47 -2.03 -18.06
CA GLU A 156 -1.14 -1.38 -19.20
C GLU A 156 -2.30 -2.23 -19.75
N GLU A 157 -2.11 -3.53 -19.91
CA GLU A 157 -3.16 -4.44 -20.36
C GLU A 157 -4.35 -4.46 -19.38
N LEU A 158 -4.05 -4.44 -18.08
CA LEU A 158 -5.06 -4.38 -17.03
C LEU A 158 -5.82 -3.04 -17.03
N TYR A 159 -5.12 -1.92 -17.24
CA TYR A 159 -5.74 -0.60 -17.40
C TYR A 159 -6.69 -0.57 -18.59
N GLU A 160 -6.27 -1.07 -19.75
CA GLU A 160 -7.13 -1.20 -20.91
C GLU A 160 -8.36 -2.08 -20.64
N GLU A 161 -8.19 -3.18 -19.91
CA GLU A 161 -9.30 -4.06 -19.55
C GLU A 161 -10.34 -3.36 -18.68
N ILE A 162 -9.88 -2.64 -17.64
CA ILE A 162 -10.75 -1.84 -16.76
C ILE A 162 -11.49 -0.79 -17.60
N VAL A 163 -10.78 -0.01 -18.41
CA VAL A 163 -11.35 1.05 -19.25
C VAL A 163 -12.37 0.49 -20.24
N ARG A 164 -12.05 -0.62 -20.91
CA ARG A 164 -12.95 -1.29 -21.86
C ARG A 164 -14.23 -1.76 -21.19
N TRP A 165 -14.13 -2.34 -19.99
CA TRP A 165 -15.29 -2.76 -19.22
C TRP A 165 -16.15 -1.57 -18.79
N VAL A 166 -15.54 -0.54 -18.20
CA VAL A 166 -16.23 0.69 -17.77
C VAL A 166 -16.95 1.36 -18.95
N ARG A 167 -16.28 1.48 -20.10
CA ARG A 167 -16.86 2.05 -21.33
C ARG A 167 -18.06 1.23 -21.82
N SER A 168 -17.98 -0.10 -21.79
CA SER A 168 -19.08 -0.99 -22.21
C SER A 168 -20.33 -0.78 -21.34
N VAL A 169 -20.16 -0.74 -20.02
CA VAL A 169 -21.27 -0.52 -19.07
C VAL A 169 -21.91 0.85 -19.27
N THR A 170 -21.08 1.90 -19.31
CA THR A 170 -21.56 3.29 -19.40
C THR A 170 -22.22 3.59 -20.75
N SER A 171 -21.66 3.10 -21.86
CA SER A 171 -22.25 3.29 -23.20
C SER A 171 -23.59 2.57 -23.37
N SER A 172 -23.86 1.56 -22.55
CA SER A 172 -25.16 0.84 -22.51
C SER A 172 -26.20 1.52 -21.60
N GLY A 173 -25.89 2.73 -21.11
CA GLY A 173 -26.72 3.47 -20.15
C GLY A 173 -26.73 2.88 -18.74
N GLY A 174 -25.76 2.00 -18.42
CA GLY A 174 -25.58 1.45 -17.07
C GLY A 174 -24.59 2.25 -16.24
N THR A 175 -24.49 1.92 -14.96
CA THR A 175 -23.52 2.53 -14.04
C THR A 175 -22.46 1.52 -13.66
N ALA A 176 -21.20 1.82 -13.94
CA ALA A 176 -20.06 1.01 -13.53
C ALA A 176 -19.68 1.35 -12.08
N ILE A 177 -19.70 0.37 -11.18
CA ILE A 177 -19.35 0.57 -9.76
C ILE A 177 -18.04 -0.18 -9.45
N LEU A 178 -16.98 0.57 -9.20
CA LEU A 178 -15.64 0.09 -8.87
C LEU A 178 -15.43 0.11 -7.35
N TYR A 179 -15.25 -1.06 -6.75
CA TYR A 179 -14.95 -1.22 -5.34
C TYR A 179 -13.44 -1.34 -5.15
N ALA A 180 -12.82 -0.35 -4.49
CA ALA A 180 -11.37 -0.26 -4.37
C ALA A 180 -10.93 0.23 -2.98
N HIS A 181 -9.67 -0.01 -2.61
CA HIS A 181 -9.11 0.61 -1.42
C HIS A 181 -9.19 2.14 -1.53
N PRO A 182 -9.77 2.83 -0.53
CA PRO A 182 -10.09 4.26 -0.64
C PRO A 182 -8.87 5.19 -0.61
N VAL A 183 -7.71 4.69 -0.18
CA VAL A 183 -6.43 5.40 -0.15
C VAL A 183 -5.45 4.68 -1.08
N GLY A 184 -4.84 5.40 -2.02
CA GLY A 184 -3.98 4.85 -3.07
C GLY A 184 -4.77 4.40 -4.29
N LYS A 185 -5.38 3.23 -4.20
CA LYS A 185 -5.98 2.53 -5.36
C LYS A 185 -7.15 3.27 -5.99
N ALA A 186 -8.00 3.89 -5.17
CA ALA A 186 -9.10 4.70 -5.69
C ALA A 186 -8.58 5.94 -6.45
N GLN A 187 -7.48 6.56 -6.02
CA GLN A 187 -6.86 7.69 -6.72
C GLN A 187 -6.21 7.24 -8.04
N GLU A 188 -5.61 6.05 -8.06
CA GLU A 188 -5.10 5.42 -9.30
C GLU A 188 -6.24 5.22 -10.32
N LEU A 189 -7.40 4.73 -9.87
CA LEU A 189 -8.58 4.57 -10.72
C LEU A 189 -9.14 5.92 -11.21
N ILE A 190 -9.17 6.96 -10.37
CA ILE A 190 -9.60 8.31 -10.80
C ILE A 190 -8.69 8.79 -11.93
N LYS A 191 -7.37 8.73 -11.70
CA LYS A 191 -6.36 9.16 -12.68
C LYS A 191 -6.45 8.38 -13.99
N LEU A 192 -6.57 7.05 -13.89
CA LEU A 192 -6.78 6.15 -15.03
C LEU A 192 -7.99 6.58 -15.87
N LEU A 193 -9.14 6.80 -15.25
CA LEU A 193 -10.37 7.20 -15.96
C LEU A 193 -10.26 8.62 -16.56
N ASN A 194 -9.60 9.55 -15.86
CA ASN A 194 -9.37 10.88 -16.40
C ASN A 194 -8.49 10.83 -17.65
N GLU A 195 -7.42 10.03 -17.65
CA GLU A 195 -6.45 10.00 -18.77
C GLU A 195 -6.92 9.13 -19.95
N TYR A 196 -7.52 7.97 -19.68
CA TYR A 196 -7.86 6.99 -20.73
C TYR A 196 -9.28 7.14 -21.27
N MET A 197 -10.16 7.80 -20.52
CA MET A 197 -11.55 8.01 -20.92
C MET A 197 -11.95 9.48 -20.98
N GLY A 198 -11.20 10.40 -20.38
CA GLY A 198 -11.59 11.81 -20.30
C GLY A 198 -12.87 12.02 -19.49
N VAL A 199 -13.13 11.16 -18.50
CA VAL A 199 -14.35 11.23 -17.67
C VAL A 199 -14.02 11.49 -16.21
N ASP A 200 -14.96 12.15 -15.53
CA ASP A 200 -14.90 12.43 -14.10
C ASP A 200 -15.75 11.39 -13.35
N PRO A 201 -15.14 10.41 -12.67
CA PRO A 201 -15.91 9.46 -11.90
C PRO A 201 -16.59 10.13 -10.71
N ILE A 202 -17.76 9.61 -10.33
CA ILE A 202 -18.37 9.91 -9.05
C ILE A 202 -17.58 9.15 -7.98
N ILE A 203 -17.26 9.81 -6.86
CA ILE A 203 -16.45 9.20 -5.80
C ILE A 203 -17.13 9.27 -4.44
N ASP A 204 -17.06 8.17 -3.69
CA ASP A 204 -17.56 8.09 -2.32
C ASP A 204 -16.83 9.07 -1.38
N ASP A 205 -17.51 9.48 -0.30
CA ASP A 205 -16.98 10.43 0.68
C ASP A 205 -15.67 10.00 1.34
N ARG A 206 -15.45 8.69 1.53
CA ARG A 206 -14.17 8.18 2.06
C ARG A 206 -13.05 8.34 1.03
N VAL A 207 -13.34 8.07 -0.24
CA VAL A 207 -12.38 8.27 -1.34
C VAL A 207 -12.06 9.76 -1.49
N TYR A 208 -13.08 10.62 -1.37
CA TYR A 208 -12.93 12.07 -1.41
C TYR A 208 -11.91 12.58 -0.38
N LEU A 209 -11.99 12.13 0.88
CA LEU A 209 -11.05 12.56 1.93
C LEU A 209 -9.58 12.29 1.58
N ALA A 210 -9.27 11.11 1.06
CA ALA A 210 -7.91 10.78 0.63
C ALA A 210 -7.51 11.59 -0.63
N THR A 211 -8.43 11.74 -1.57
CA THR A 211 -8.21 12.47 -2.84
C THR A 211 -7.86 13.94 -2.58
N ARG A 212 -8.45 14.59 -1.57
CA ARG A 212 -8.07 15.96 -1.16
C ARG A 212 -6.61 16.08 -0.76
N VAL A 213 -6.05 15.08 -0.09
CA VAL A 213 -4.63 15.10 0.29
C VAL A 213 -3.72 14.89 -0.93
N TYR A 214 -4.16 14.11 -1.91
CA TYR A 214 -3.48 14.00 -3.20
C TYR A 214 -3.46 15.34 -3.95
N GLU A 215 -4.58 16.06 -3.98
CA GLU A 215 -4.63 17.40 -4.58
C GLU A 215 -3.72 18.40 -3.85
N GLU A 216 -3.68 18.37 -2.51
CA GLU A 216 -2.74 19.17 -1.70
C GLU A 216 -1.27 18.86 -2.04
N ALA A 217 -0.98 17.60 -2.43
CA ALA A 217 0.33 17.16 -2.89
C ALA A 217 0.63 17.48 -4.38
N GLY A 218 -0.30 18.16 -5.08
CA GLY A 218 -0.12 18.61 -6.46
C GLY A 218 -0.69 17.67 -7.52
N TYR A 219 -1.38 16.60 -7.14
CA TYR A 219 -2.04 15.71 -8.11
C TYR A 219 -3.24 16.40 -8.75
N ARG A 220 -3.39 16.23 -10.07
CA ARG A 220 -4.56 16.67 -10.82
C ARG A 220 -5.51 15.48 -11.01
N LEU A 221 -6.58 15.46 -10.23
CA LEU A 221 -7.61 14.42 -10.23
C LEU A 221 -8.97 15.09 -10.41
N SER A 222 -9.70 14.73 -11.46
CA SER A 222 -11.04 15.27 -11.74
C SER A 222 -12.10 14.24 -11.34
N TYR A 223 -13.10 14.67 -10.56
CA TYR A 223 -14.14 13.79 -10.02
C TYR A 223 -15.38 14.57 -9.57
N VAL A 224 -16.49 13.86 -9.36
CA VAL A 224 -17.70 14.39 -8.73
C VAL A 224 -17.88 13.75 -7.35
N PRO A 225 -17.84 14.52 -6.24
CA PRO A 225 -18.11 13.95 -4.91
C PRO A 225 -19.54 13.39 -4.81
N LEU A 226 -19.72 12.20 -4.24
CA LEU A 226 -21.04 11.59 -4.05
C LEU A 226 -21.98 12.45 -3.18
N ARG A 227 -21.41 13.25 -2.27
CA ARG A 227 -22.15 14.25 -1.47
C ARG A 227 -22.72 15.42 -2.28
N ALA A 228 -22.32 15.59 -3.55
CA ALA A 228 -22.87 16.61 -4.41
C ALA A 228 -24.32 16.26 -4.81
N GLY A 229 -25.21 17.26 -4.83
CA GLY A 229 -26.64 17.04 -5.05
C GLY A 229 -26.96 16.38 -6.39
N GLU A 230 -26.18 16.69 -7.42
CA GLU A 230 -26.27 16.13 -8.76
C GLU A 230 -25.78 14.68 -8.87
N ALA A 231 -24.89 14.22 -7.98
CA ALA A 231 -24.24 12.91 -8.09
C ALA A 231 -25.25 11.76 -7.95
N VAL A 232 -26.16 11.84 -6.97
CA VAL A 232 -27.19 10.80 -6.76
C VAL A 232 -28.16 10.71 -7.93
N LYS A 233 -28.48 11.86 -8.55
CA LYS A 233 -29.32 11.90 -9.75
C LYS A 233 -28.60 11.26 -10.93
N ALA A 234 -27.34 11.63 -11.17
CA ALA A 234 -26.50 11.05 -12.22
C ALA A 234 -26.42 9.52 -12.11
N LEU A 235 -26.17 8.96 -10.91
CA LEU A 235 -26.17 7.50 -10.70
C LEU A 235 -27.48 6.83 -11.11
N ARG A 236 -28.64 7.48 -10.89
CA ARG A 236 -29.96 6.96 -11.25
C ARG A 236 -30.28 7.08 -12.73
N GLU A 237 -29.64 8.01 -13.44
CA GLU A 237 -29.81 8.20 -14.88
C GLU A 237 -28.92 7.23 -15.68
N GLY A 238 -27.80 6.80 -15.10
CA GLY A 238 -26.87 5.85 -15.73
C GLY A 238 -25.90 6.54 -16.70
N GLY A 239 -24.97 5.78 -17.28
CA GLY A 239 -23.89 6.34 -18.10
C GLY A 239 -22.71 6.88 -17.29
N HIS A 240 -22.65 6.59 -15.98
CA HIS A 240 -21.63 7.10 -15.07
C HIS A 240 -20.80 5.99 -14.42
N VAL A 241 -19.70 6.40 -13.78
CA VAL A 241 -18.81 5.53 -13.01
C VAL A 241 -18.84 5.98 -11.56
N LEU A 242 -18.91 5.03 -10.64
CA LEU A 242 -18.79 5.24 -9.20
C LEU A 242 -17.57 4.50 -8.68
N ILE A 243 -16.65 5.20 -8.03
CA ILE A 243 -15.57 4.60 -7.22
C ILE A 243 -15.95 4.68 -5.76
N THR A 244 -16.02 3.52 -5.09
CA THR A 244 -16.48 3.39 -3.70
C THR A 244 -15.55 2.46 -2.90
N PRO A 245 -15.49 2.57 -1.56
CA PRO A 245 -14.60 1.74 -0.75
C PRO A 245 -14.84 0.25 -0.95
N LEU A 246 -13.75 -0.50 -0.85
CA LEU A 246 -13.73 -1.94 -0.99
C LEU A 246 -14.77 -2.59 -0.07
N ARG A 247 -15.59 -3.48 -0.63
CA ARG A 247 -16.53 -4.34 0.10
C ARG A 247 -16.44 -5.73 -0.51
N VAL A 248 -16.64 -6.76 0.30
CA VAL A 248 -16.67 -8.16 -0.19
C VAL A 248 -18.00 -8.55 -0.86
N ARG A 249 -19.04 -7.73 -0.67
CA ARG A 249 -20.35 -7.89 -1.29
C ARG A 249 -20.77 -6.53 -1.88
N PRO A 250 -21.14 -6.47 -3.18
CA PRO A 250 -21.54 -5.22 -3.78
C PRO A 250 -22.89 -4.74 -3.26
N LYS A 251 -23.10 -3.42 -3.26
CA LYS A 251 -24.38 -2.75 -3.04
C LYS A 251 -24.68 -1.84 -4.23
N PRO A 252 -25.82 -1.98 -4.92
CA PRO A 252 -26.08 -1.24 -6.16
C PRO A 252 -26.32 0.28 -5.98
N MET A 253 -26.40 0.77 -4.73
CA MET A 253 -26.51 2.19 -4.37
C MET A 253 -27.60 2.99 -5.12
N GLY A 254 -28.65 2.31 -5.61
CA GLY A 254 -29.73 2.94 -6.37
C GLY A 254 -29.35 3.34 -7.79
N ALA A 255 -28.23 2.84 -8.31
CA ALA A 255 -27.73 3.16 -9.64
C ALA A 255 -28.54 2.46 -10.75
N ALA A 256 -28.61 3.09 -11.93
CA ALA A 256 -29.24 2.51 -13.12
C ALA A 256 -28.40 1.37 -13.68
N LYS A 257 -29.03 0.21 -13.90
CA LYS A 257 -28.43 -1.03 -14.45
C LYS A 257 -27.00 -1.23 -13.92
N PRO A 258 -26.83 -1.37 -12.59
CA PRO A 258 -25.52 -1.38 -11.96
C PRO A 258 -24.72 -2.59 -12.44
N SER A 259 -23.47 -2.38 -12.85
CA SER A 259 -22.49 -3.44 -13.04
C SER A 259 -21.32 -3.19 -12.10
N THR A 260 -20.95 -4.21 -11.35
CA THR A 260 -20.03 -4.09 -10.22
C THR A 260 -18.73 -4.81 -10.49
N ALA A 261 -17.63 -4.14 -10.18
CA ALA A 261 -16.31 -4.76 -10.20
C ALA A 261 -15.57 -4.49 -8.91
N ILE A 262 -14.85 -5.51 -8.43
CA ILE A 262 -13.89 -5.36 -7.35
C ILE A 262 -12.49 -5.17 -7.94
N VAL A 263 -11.77 -4.18 -7.42
CA VAL A 263 -10.43 -3.82 -7.90
C VAL A 263 -9.45 -3.99 -6.75
N THR A 264 -8.71 -5.10 -6.77
CA THR A 264 -7.79 -5.47 -5.70
C THR A 264 -6.80 -6.53 -6.17
N GLY A 265 -5.53 -6.42 -5.75
CA GLY A 265 -4.50 -7.41 -6.03
C GLY A 265 -4.93 -8.81 -5.60
N TRP A 266 -5.73 -8.92 -4.53
CA TRP A 266 -6.29 -10.18 -4.04
C TRP A 266 -7.13 -10.96 -5.05
N ALA A 267 -7.58 -10.35 -6.15
CA ALA A 267 -8.28 -11.06 -7.22
C ALA A 267 -7.39 -12.07 -7.96
N THR A 268 -6.07 -12.01 -7.80
CA THR A 268 -5.13 -13.07 -8.26
C THR A 268 -5.12 -14.31 -7.34
N VAL A 269 -5.55 -14.15 -6.08
CA VAL A 269 -5.52 -15.21 -5.05
C VAL A 269 -6.91 -15.79 -4.77
N PHE A 270 -7.94 -14.94 -4.73
CA PHE A 270 -9.29 -15.30 -4.31
C PHE A 270 -10.32 -15.02 -5.40
N SER A 271 -11.33 -15.88 -5.46
CA SER A 271 -12.51 -15.63 -6.27
C SER A 271 -13.46 -14.64 -5.59
N TYR A 272 -13.93 -13.66 -6.37
CA TYR A 272 -14.91 -12.65 -6.01
C TYR A 272 -16.18 -12.78 -6.87
N SER A 273 -16.77 -13.97 -6.90
CA SER A 273 -17.97 -14.29 -7.69
C SER A 273 -19.24 -13.53 -7.31
N SER A 274 -19.22 -12.75 -6.22
CA SER A 274 -20.29 -11.81 -5.87
C SER A 274 -20.31 -10.55 -6.74
N PHE A 275 -19.27 -10.32 -7.56
CA PHE A 275 -19.13 -9.19 -8.48
C PHE A 275 -19.27 -9.67 -9.93
N ASP A 276 -19.67 -8.77 -10.84
CA ASP A 276 -19.74 -9.05 -12.28
C ASP A 276 -18.34 -9.18 -12.90
N ARG A 277 -17.36 -8.47 -12.33
CA ARG A 277 -15.94 -8.51 -12.69
C ARG A 277 -15.02 -8.39 -11.46
N SER A 278 -13.78 -8.85 -11.62
CA SER A 278 -12.71 -8.64 -10.65
C SER A 278 -11.40 -8.32 -11.37
N PHE A 279 -10.74 -7.24 -10.99
CA PHE A 279 -9.51 -6.77 -11.60
C PHE A 279 -8.35 -6.88 -10.59
N PRO A 280 -7.28 -7.63 -10.88
CA PRO A 280 -6.15 -7.85 -9.98
C PRO A 280 -5.19 -6.64 -9.88
N LEU A 281 -5.72 -5.41 -9.85
CA LEU A 281 -4.91 -4.19 -9.75
C LEU A 281 -4.35 -4.05 -8.34
N THR A 282 -3.03 -3.98 -8.26
CA THR A 282 -2.28 -3.93 -7.00
C THR A 282 -1.29 -2.78 -6.98
N SER A 283 -1.06 -2.22 -5.80
CA SER A 283 0.04 -1.31 -5.51
C SER A 283 1.18 -2.02 -4.77
N HIS A 284 1.22 -3.34 -4.80
CA HIS A 284 2.33 -4.14 -4.31
C HIS A 284 2.99 -4.86 -5.49
N SER A 285 4.28 -5.13 -5.35
CA SER A 285 5.06 -5.82 -6.38
C SER A 285 4.73 -7.31 -6.45
N GLY A 286 4.72 -7.84 -7.67
CA GLY A 286 4.62 -9.28 -7.90
C GLY A 286 5.91 -10.01 -7.50
N PRO A 287 5.88 -11.35 -7.45
CA PRO A 287 6.99 -12.15 -6.91
C PRO A 287 8.30 -11.97 -7.68
N ASN A 288 8.27 -11.75 -8.99
CA ASN A 288 9.48 -11.60 -9.80
C ASN A 288 10.24 -10.31 -9.46
N LEU A 289 9.55 -9.15 -9.47
CA LEU A 289 10.13 -7.86 -9.10
C LEU A 289 10.64 -7.87 -7.64
N LEU A 290 9.92 -8.54 -6.73
CA LEU A 290 10.38 -8.69 -5.35
C LEU A 290 11.67 -9.51 -5.24
N ALA A 291 11.84 -10.55 -6.06
CA ALA A 291 13.09 -11.31 -6.09
C ALA A 291 14.23 -10.54 -6.77
N GLU A 292 13.94 -9.74 -7.79
CA GLU A 292 14.91 -8.82 -8.40
C GLU A 292 15.40 -7.80 -7.36
N TYR A 293 14.51 -7.20 -6.56
CA TYR A 293 14.90 -6.36 -5.42
C TYR A 293 15.86 -7.13 -4.51
N VAL A 294 15.49 -8.33 -4.06
CA VAL A 294 16.33 -9.12 -3.14
C VAL A 294 17.72 -9.36 -3.73
N GLU A 295 17.82 -9.73 -5.00
CA GLU A 295 19.10 -10.00 -5.67
C GLU A 295 19.95 -8.74 -5.84
N GLU A 296 19.35 -7.64 -6.27
CA GLU A 296 20.03 -6.36 -6.51
C GLU A 296 20.38 -5.60 -5.21
N SER A 297 19.67 -5.85 -4.12
CA SER A 297 19.94 -5.22 -2.82
C SER A 297 21.29 -5.62 -2.20
N GLY A 298 21.87 -6.75 -2.62
CA GLY A 298 23.10 -7.30 -2.02
C GLY A 298 22.93 -7.80 -0.57
N ALA A 299 21.70 -7.89 -0.05
CA ALA A 299 21.43 -8.25 1.32
C ALA A 299 21.93 -9.67 1.67
N ARG A 300 22.60 -9.78 2.81
CA ARG A 300 23.17 -11.05 3.33
C ARG A 300 22.17 -11.82 4.21
N THR A 301 21.17 -11.12 4.74
CA THR A 301 20.04 -11.72 5.48
C THR A 301 18.75 -11.07 4.99
N ILE A 302 17.75 -11.89 4.68
CA ILE A 302 16.45 -11.44 4.18
C ILE A 302 15.35 -11.92 5.13
N TYR A 303 14.51 -10.98 5.54
CA TYR A 303 13.29 -11.20 6.30
C TYR A 303 12.09 -10.91 5.40
N THR A 304 11.23 -11.91 5.19
CA THR A 304 10.00 -11.72 4.41
C THR A 304 8.82 -11.42 5.33
N MET A 305 7.92 -10.54 4.89
CA MET A 305 6.79 -10.02 5.68
C MET A 305 5.49 -10.03 4.86
N GLY A 306 4.34 -10.21 5.50
CA GLY A 306 3.05 -10.23 4.81
C GLY A 306 2.55 -11.64 4.45
N TYR A 307 1.47 -11.71 3.66
CA TYR A 307 0.66 -12.92 3.53
C TYR A 307 1.39 -14.14 2.96
N HIS A 308 2.26 -13.94 1.96
CA HIS A 308 3.05 -15.01 1.32
C HIS A 308 4.52 -15.01 1.79
N ALA A 309 4.82 -14.47 2.98
CA ALA A 309 6.19 -14.41 3.52
C ALA A 309 6.90 -15.77 3.53
N GLU A 310 6.19 -16.82 3.95
CA GLU A 310 6.75 -18.17 4.06
C GLU A 310 6.93 -18.84 2.68
N GLU A 311 6.03 -18.59 1.73
CA GLU A 311 6.18 -19.02 0.33
C GLU A 311 7.39 -18.35 -0.33
N MET A 312 7.55 -17.04 -0.14
CA MET A 312 8.68 -16.27 -0.68
C MET A 312 10.00 -16.70 -0.04
N SER A 313 10.06 -16.84 1.30
CA SER A 313 11.29 -17.27 1.99
C SER A 313 11.74 -18.66 1.54
N ARG A 314 10.80 -19.60 1.34
CA ARG A 314 11.08 -20.93 0.79
C ARG A 314 11.60 -20.85 -0.64
N TRP A 315 11.05 -19.94 -1.45
CA TRP A 315 11.51 -19.75 -2.82
C TRP A 315 12.91 -19.16 -2.90
N LEU A 316 13.21 -18.11 -2.13
CA LEU A 316 14.54 -17.49 -2.05
C LEU A 316 15.59 -18.47 -1.51
N ARG A 317 15.28 -19.27 -0.48
CA ARG A 317 16.19 -20.31 0.03
C ARG A 317 16.56 -21.37 -1.01
N ARG A 318 15.62 -21.76 -1.88
CA ARG A 318 15.93 -22.67 -3.01
C ARG A 318 16.89 -22.07 -4.03
N ARG A 319 17.03 -20.73 -4.06
CA ARG A 319 18.00 -19.99 -4.89
C ARG A 319 19.33 -19.75 -4.16
N GLY A 320 19.52 -20.32 -2.96
CA GLY A 320 20.75 -20.18 -2.18
C GLY A 320 20.81 -18.93 -1.29
N LEU A 321 19.73 -18.17 -1.18
CA LEU A 321 19.67 -16.94 -0.38
C LEU A 321 19.29 -17.23 1.08
N ASN A 322 19.86 -16.46 2.01
CA ASN A 322 19.58 -16.55 3.44
C ASN A 322 18.28 -15.80 3.78
N ALA A 323 17.13 -16.45 3.56
CA ALA A 323 15.81 -15.85 3.76
C ALA A 323 14.95 -16.60 4.79
N ARG A 324 14.24 -15.86 5.65
CA ARG A 324 13.27 -16.39 6.64
C ARG A 324 12.07 -15.45 6.80
N PRO A 325 10.87 -15.93 7.14
CA PRO A 325 9.78 -15.03 7.53
C PRO A 325 10.11 -14.33 8.86
N LEU A 326 9.70 -13.07 9.02
CA LEU A 326 9.93 -12.34 10.28
C LEU A 326 8.89 -12.67 11.36
N ALA A 327 7.64 -12.92 10.97
CA ALA A 327 6.56 -13.31 11.86
C ALA A 327 6.14 -14.76 11.60
N GLU A 328 5.96 -15.55 12.67
CA GLU A 328 5.15 -16.76 12.58
C GLU A 328 3.71 -16.35 12.24
N VAL A 329 3.21 -16.80 11.09
CA VAL A 329 1.90 -16.44 10.57
C VAL A 329 0.80 -16.95 11.53
N VAL A 330 0.35 -16.10 12.45
CA VAL A 330 -0.84 -16.37 13.26
C VAL A 330 -2.08 -16.27 12.37
N GLY A 331 -2.56 -17.43 11.89
CA GLY A 331 -3.91 -17.57 11.35
C GLY A 331 -4.07 -17.31 9.84
N ARG A 332 -3.55 -18.22 8.99
CA ARG A 332 -3.74 -18.31 7.52
C ARG A 332 -5.20 -18.47 7.01
N ARG A 333 -6.24 -18.00 7.73
CA ARG A 333 -7.64 -18.39 7.43
C ARG A 333 -8.63 -17.28 7.15
N ARG A 334 -8.24 -16.01 7.17
CA ARG A 334 -9.17 -14.92 6.80
C ARG A 334 -8.74 -14.28 5.49
N ARG A 335 -9.71 -14.13 4.58
CA ARG A 335 -9.56 -13.24 3.43
C ARG A 335 -9.27 -11.84 3.99
N PRO A 336 -8.20 -11.17 3.53
CA PRO A 336 -7.91 -9.78 3.86
C PRO A 336 -9.09 -8.85 3.56
#